data_AF-A0A2V7XDZ1-F1
#
_entry.id   AF-A0A2V7XDZ1-F1
#
_cell.length_a   1.000
_cell.length_b   1.000
_cell.length_c   1.000
_cell.angle_alpha   90.00
_cell.angle_beta   90.00
_cell.angle_gamma   90.00
#
_symmetry.space_group_name_H-M   'P 1'
#
loop_
_entity.id
_entity.type
_entity.pdbx_description
1 polymer ?
#
loop_
_entity_poly.entity_id
_entity_poly.type
_entity_poly.pdbx_seq_one_letter_code
_entity_poly.pdbx_strand_id
1 'polypeptide(L)'
;MKKSIFVVVLLAGVAVAQEKPRVFVQGKGSEDAQTSGSGVGGHHWSTFGSRTTVDSHDEGMEVSKDLQKNCPAVTVTVNQNAADYTVMLNRESKKNRGLLRSNSQIQVANRLGDVLGSSATHTVGNAAKDACELIVADWSQHGRVASPDAAPAPASAPAPAPAAKLQTVSSVQAQDAAQDQVAPASAPAENTSSLGDAAKRQQQLKACQALAKDNPSIVCK
;
A
#
# COMPACT_ATOMS: atom_id res chain seq x y z
N MET A 1 39.24 -26.37 60.46
CA MET A 1 39.49 -25.73 59.16
C MET A 1 38.23 -25.89 58.30
N LYS A 2 37.45 -24.82 58.15
CA LYS A 2 36.14 -24.81 57.48
C LYS A 2 36.34 -24.65 55.96
N LYS A 3 35.92 -25.63 55.18
CA LYS A 3 35.96 -25.60 53.71
C LYS A 3 34.72 -24.86 53.21
N SER A 4 34.88 -23.60 52.81
CA SER A 4 33.84 -22.86 52.11
C SER A 4 33.75 -23.37 50.66
N ILE A 5 32.63 -24.01 50.33
CA ILE A 5 32.28 -24.36 48.97
C ILE A 5 31.66 -23.11 48.34
N PHE A 6 32.40 -22.45 47.44
CA PHE A 6 31.85 -21.42 46.56
C PHE A 6 31.06 -22.10 45.44
N VAL A 7 29.73 -22.08 45.55
CA VAL A 7 28.84 -22.43 44.44
C VAL A 7 28.72 -21.20 43.53
N VAL A 8 29.46 -21.20 42.43
CA VAL A 8 29.30 -20.23 41.34
C VAL A 8 28.06 -20.66 40.54
N VAL A 9 26.93 -20.03 40.82
CA VAL A 9 25.72 -20.15 39.99
C VAL A 9 25.96 -19.35 38.71
N LEU A 10 26.36 -20.05 37.65
CA LEU A 10 26.36 -19.54 36.27
C LEU A 10 24.90 -19.28 35.85
N LEU A 11 24.42 -18.05 36.06
CA LEU A 11 23.25 -17.55 35.34
C LEU A 11 23.64 -17.39 33.86
N ALA A 12 23.36 -18.41 33.06
CA ALA A 12 23.33 -18.31 31.62
C ALA A 12 22.18 -17.35 31.24
N GLY A 13 22.51 -16.08 31.05
CA GLY A 13 21.58 -15.08 30.53
C GLY A 13 21.20 -15.45 29.10
N VAL A 14 19.95 -15.89 28.91
CA VAL A 14 19.37 -16.05 27.57
C VAL A 14 19.22 -14.64 27.01
N ALA A 15 20.06 -14.29 26.03
CA ALA A 15 19.91 -13.05 25.28
C ALA A 15 18.62 -13.15 24.45
N VAL A 16 17.50 -12.72 25.04
CA VAL A 16 16.26 -12.54 24.30
C VAL A 16 16.50 -11.34 23.38
N ALA A 17 16.73 -11.61 22.10
CA ALA A 17 16.71 -10.56 21.08
C ALA A 17 15.33 -9.90 21.18
N GLN A 18 15.27 -8.67 21.67
CA GLN A 18 14.06 -7.87 21.76
C GLN A 18 13.56 -7.63 20.33
N GLU A 19 12.61 -8.46 19.89
CA GLU A 19 12.04 -8.38 18.57
C GLU A 19 11.22 -7.08 18.46
N LYS A 20 11.49 -6.30 17.42
CA LYS A 20 10.75 -5.07 17.14
C LYS A 20 9.53 -5.40 16.28
N PRO A 21 8.35 -4.83 16.57
CA PRO A 21 7.19 -5.00 15.71
C PRO A 21 7.46 -4.47 14.31
N ARG A 22 7.04 -5.25 13.30
CA ARG A 22 7.10 -4.83 11.90
C ARG A 22 5.84 -4.07 11.53
N VAL A 23 5.97 -2.90 10.94
CA VAL A 23 4.84 -2.01 10.65
C VAL A 23 4.72 -1.80 9.16
N PHE A 24 3.56 -2.15 8.60
CA PHE A 24 3.21 -1.81 7.24
C PHE A 24 2.42 -0.50 7.24
N VAL A 25 2.83 0.45 6.41
CA VAL A 25 2.11 1.71 6.26
C VAL A 25 1.32 1.65 4.97
N GLN A 26 0.01 1.81 5.11
CA GLN A 26 -0.93 1.90 4.01
C GLN A 26 -1.54 3.30 4.01
N GLY A 27 -1.65 3.92 2.84
CA GLY A 27 -2.33 5.19 2.73
C GLY A 27 -2.06 5.80 1.37
N LYS A 28 -3.00 6.58 0.88
CA LYS A 28 -2.77 7.51 -0.23
C LYS A 28 -2.73 8.89 0.41
N GLY A 29 -1.77 9.73 -0.01
CA GLY A 29 -1.78 11.11 0.45
C GLY A 29 -2.86 11.93 -0.25
N SER A 30 -2.76 13.25 -0.18
CA SER A 30 -3.79 14.14 -0.70
C SER A 30 -3.81 14.15 -2.23
N GLU A 31 -5.02 14.05 -2.80
CA GLU A 31 -5.28 14.32 -4.22
C GLU A 31 -5.99 15.67 -4.34
N ASP A 32 -5.36 16.59 -5.07
CA ASP A 32 -5.84 17.94 -5.31
C ASP A 32 -6.17 18.14 -6.79
N ALA A 33 -7.44 18.00 -7.15
CA ALA A 33 -7.92 18.38 -8.48
C ALA A 33 -8.25 19.88 -8.51
N GLN A 34 -7.45 20.66 -9.22
CA GLN A 34 -7.71 22.08 -9.47
C GLN A 34 -8.16 22.27 -10.92
N THR A 35 -9.42 22.66 -11.12
CA THR A 35 -9.95 23.02 -12.44
C THR A 35 -9.96 24.53 -12.58
N SER A 36 -9.12 25.09 -13.46
CA SER A 36 -9.24 26.50 -13.85
C SER A 36 -10.26 26.61 -14.99
N GLY A 37 -11.48 27.01 -14.65
CA GLY A 37 -12.48 27.49 -15.61
C GLY A 37 -12.52 29.01 -15.56
N SER A 38 -12.04 29.69 -16.60
CA SER A 38 -12.26 31.13 -16.74
C SER A 38 -13.75 31.39 -16.99
N GLY A 39 -14.43 31.95 -15.98
CA GLY A 39 -15.76 32.53 -16.14
C GLY A 39 -15.72 33.73 -17.08
N VAL A 40 -16.64 33.73 -18.04
CA VAL A 40 -16.76 34.64 -19.17
C VAL A 40 -17.08 36.07 -18.72
N GLY A 41 -16.31 37.03 -19.25
CA GLY A 41 -16.70 38.44 -19.33
C GLY A 41 -16.16 39.07 -20.61
N GLY A 42 -17.02 39.23 -21.62
CA GLY A 42 -16.83 40.17 -22.74
C GLY A 42 -16.23 39.61 -24.04
N HIS A 43 -17.08 39.45 -25.04
CA HIS A 43 -16.85 39.39 -26.50
C HIS A 43 -15.39 39.33 -27.02
N HIS A 44 -14.87 38.12 -27.27
CA HIS A 44 -13.86 37.82 -28.28
C HIS A 44 -13.56 36.30 -28.27
N TRP A 45 -13.41 35.71 -29.45
CA TRP A 45 -13.32 34.29 -29.86
C TRP A 45 -12.23 33.42 -29.19
N SER A 46 -12.03 33.43 -27.87
CA SER A 46 -10.96 32.63 -27.25
C SER A 46 -11.41 31.21 -26.87
N THR A 47 -10.79 30.21 -27.52
CA THR A 47 -10.86 28.78 -27.24
C THR A 47 -10.82 28.45 -25.74
N PHE A 48 -11.92 27.90 -25.23
CA PHE A 48 -12.08 27.47 -23.85
C PHE A 48 -11.42 26.10 -23.64
N GLY A 49 -10.18 26.09 -23.13
CA GLY A 49 -9.53 24.88 -22.62
C GLY A 49 -9.58 24.87 -21.09
N SER A 50 -10.39 24.00 -20.48
CA SER A 50 -10.29 23.74 -19.03
C SER A 50 -9.03 22.94 -18.77
N ARG A 51 -8.08 23.50 -18.02
CA ARG A 51 -6.91 22.75 -17.53
C ARG A 51 -7.24 22.26 -16.12
N THR A 52 -7.32 20.94 -15.97
CA THR A 52 -7.37 20.30 -14.65
C THR A 52 -5.96 19.87 -14.29
N THR A 53 -5.38 20.45 -13.24
CA THR A 53 -4.14 19.95 -12.64
C THR A 53 -4.51 19.05 -11.47
N VAL A 54 -4.11 17.79 -11.52
CA VAL A 54 -4.22 16.85 -10.38
C VAL A 54 -2.84 16.77 -9.75
N ASP A 55 -2.72 17.28 -8.52
CA ASP A 55 -1.53 17.10 -7.69
C ASP A 55 -1.82 15.97 -6.70
N SER A 56 -1.10 14.85 -6.83
CA SER A 56 -1.26 13.68 -5.97
C SER A 56 0.07 13.42 -5.29
N HIS A 57 0.09 13.48 -3.97
CA HIS A 57 1.29 13.16 -3.18
C HIS A 57 1.04 11.87 -2.39
N ASP A 58 2.00 10.95 -2.36
CA ASP A 58 1.92 9.77 -1.49
C ASP A 58 2.53 10.12 -0.13
N GLU A 59 1.67 10.55 0.79
CA GLU A 59 2.06 10.94 2.14
C GLU A 59 2.24 9.73 3.07
N GLY A 60 1.95 8.50 2.61
CA GLY A 60 2.25 7.27 3.35
C GLY A 60 3.76 7.02 3.49
N MET A 61 4.54 7.49 2.51
CA MET A 61 6.01 7.48 2.57
C MET A 61 6.55 8.43 3.64
N GLU A 62 5.91 9.58 3.88
CA GLU A 62 6.29 10.50 4.95
C GLU A 62 5.99 9.92 6.34
N VAL A 63 4.86 9.21 6.51
CA VAL A 63 4.60 8.45 7.75
C VAL A 63 5.69 7.40 7.98
N SER A 64 6.06 6.65 6.94
CA SER A 64 7.10 5.62 7.01
C SER A 64 8.46 6.20 7.41
N LYS A 65 8.82 7.37 6.87
CA LYS A 65 10.03 8.12 7.21
C LYS A 65 10.00 8.64 8.64
N ASP A 66 8.89 9.24 9.07
CA ASP A 66 8.75 9.78 10.42
C ASP A 66 8.71 8.69 11.49
N LEU A 67 8.13 7.52 11.19
CA LEU A 67 8.22 6.34 12.05
C LEU A 67 9.66 5.85 12.18
N GLN A 68 10.39 5.68 11.08
CA GLN A 68 11.80 5.24 11.12
C GLN A 68 12.69 6.23 11.90
N LYS A 69 12.43 7.53 11.76
CA LYS A 69 13.23 8.58 12.40
C LYS A 69 12.90 8.73 13.89
N ASN A 70 11.62 8.73 14.24
CA ASN A 70 11.16 9.14 15.58
C ASN A 70 10.68 7.96 16.44
N CYS A 71 10.52 6.77 15.88
CA CYS A 71 10.03 5.57 16.57
C CYS A 71 11.02 4.39 16.42
N PRO A 72 12.17 4.42 17.11
CA PRO A 72 13.20 3.38 16.97
C PRO A 72 12.76 2.01 17.52
N ALA A 73 11.63 1.94 18.22
CA ALA A 73 11.03 0.73 18.74
C ALA A 73 10.39 -0.14 17.63
N VAL A 74 10.06 0.42 16.46
CA VAL A 74 9.40 -0.31 15.36
C VAL A 74 10.33 -0.51 14.17
N THR A 75 10.01 -1.47 13.31
CA THR A 75 10.66 -1.64 12.00
C THR A 75 9.63 -1.45 10.90
N VAL A 76 9.80 -0.44 10.05
CA VAL A 76 8.88 -0.23 8.92
C VAL A 76 9.16 -1.24 7.82
N THR A 77 8.11 -1.80 7.23
CA THR A 77 8.20 -2.78 6.14
C THR A 77 7.21 -2.48 5.02
N VAL A 78 7.58 -2.82 3.80
CA VAL A 78 6.70 -2.82 2.62
C VAL A 78 5.96 -4.15 2.42
N ASN A 79 6.31 -5.19 3.18
CA ASN A 79 5.67 -6.50 3.11
C ASN A 79 4.54 -6.60 4.13
N GLN A 80 3.30 -6.39 3.68
CA GLN A 80 2.09 -6.44 4.50
C GLN A 80 1.92 -7.79 5.22
N ASN A 81 2.19 -8.90 4.54
CA ASN A 81 1.99 -10.25 5.10
C ASN A 81 2.95 -10.57 6.26
N ALA A 82 4.07 -9.87 6.32
CA ALA A 82 5.06 -10.02 7.37
C ALA A 82 4.98 -8.92 8.43
N ALA A 83 3.97 -8.03 8.36
CA ALA A 83 3.78 -6.98 9.34
C ALA A 83 3.01 -7.49 10.57
N ASP A 84 3.35 -6.93 11.72
CA ASP A 84 2.67 -7.12 13.00
C ASP A 84 1.58 -6.05 13.20
N TYR A 85 1.72 -4.89 12.56
CA TYR A 85 0.76 -3.79 12.60
C TYR A 85 0.60 -3.16 11.23
N THR A 86 -0.61 -2.66 10.97
CA THR A 86 -0.91 -1.83 9.81
C THR A 86 -1.26 -0.42 10.28
N VAL A 87 -0.58 0.58 9.74
CA VAL A 87 -0.90 2.00 9.93
C VAL A 87 -1.58 2.50 8.67
N MET A 88 -2.84 2.91 8.78
CA MET A 88 -3.64 3.46 7.70
C MET A 88 -3.65 4.97 7.78
N LEU A 89 -3.14 5.67 6.76
CA LEU A 89 -3.20 7.12 6.64
C LEU A 89 -4.34 7.54 5.70
N ASN A 90 -5.18 8.45 6.17
CA ASN A 90 -6.15 9.18 5.38
C ASN A 90 -5.87 10.68 5.52
N ARG A 91 -5.27 11.30 4.50
CA ARG A 91 -4.93 12.72 4.51
C ARG A 91 -5.78 13.48 3.51
N GLU A 92 -6.57 14.41 4.00
CA GLU A 92 -7.39 15.29 3.18
C GLU A 92 -6.58 16.51 2.70
N SER A 93 -6.93 17.00 1.51
CA SER A 93 -6.41 18.27 0.99
C SER A 93 -6.77 19.45 1.88
N LYS A 94 -5.82 20.38 2.02
CA LYS A 94 -6.00 21.63 2.77
C LYS A 94 -6.86 22.67 2.05
N LYS A 95 -7.11 22.53 0.75
CA LYS A 95 -7.76 23.58 -0.07
C LYS A 95 -9.19 23.91 0.37
N ASN A 96 -9.94 22.92 0.86
CA ASN A 96 -11.37 23.10 1.18
C ASN A 96 -11.69 23.08 2.69
N ARG A 97 -10.69 22.83 3.56
CA ARG A 97 -10.91 22.61 5.01
C ARG A 97 -10.37 23.73 5.91
N GLY A 98 -9.60 24.68 5.36
CA GLY A 98 -8.98 25.78 6.10
C GLY A 98 -7.77 25.32 6.94
N LEU A 99 -6.85 26.24 7.25
CA LEU A 99 -5.58 25.93 7.93
C LEU A 99 -5.73 25.37 9.35
N LEU A 100 -6.88 25.58 9.99
CA LEU A 100 -7.13 25.25 11.41
C LEU A 100 -7.79 23.89 11.63
N ARG A 101 -8.05 23.10 10.58
CA ARG A 101 -8.63 21.75 10.73
C ARG A 101 -7.57 20.67 10.61
N SER A 102 -7.73 19.60 11.39
CA SER A 102 -6.93 18.40 11.23
C SER A 102 -7.20 17.82 9.84
N ASN A 103 -6.12 17.54 9.11
CA ASN A 103 -6.19 17.03 7.76
C ASN A 103 -5.44 15.71 7.60
N SER A 104 -4.70 15.26 8.61
CA SER A 104 -4.16 13.91 8.69
C SER A 104 -5.00 13.09 9.66
N GLN A 105 -5.49 11.94 9.21
CA GLN A 105 -6.08 10.93 10.06
C GLN A 105 -5.25 9.67 9.95
N ILE A 106 -5.01 9.02 11.08
CA ILE A 106 -4.40 7.69 11.12
C ILE A 106 -5.32 6.72 11.82
N GLN A 107 -5.21 5.46 11.46
CA GLN A 107 -5.76 4.33 12.18
C GLN A 107 -4.68 3.26 12.28
N VAL A 108 -4.56 2.65 13.46
CA VAL A 108 -3.61 1.56 13.69
C VAL A 108 -4.41 0.29 13.98
N ALA A 109 -4.07 -0.79 13.27
CA ALA A 109 -4.60 -2.11 13.52
C ALA A 109 -3.48 -3.12 13.82
N ASN A 110 -3.75 -4.08 14.69
CA ASN A 110 -2.85 -5.20 14.94
C ASN A 110 -2.90 -6.24 13.80
N ARG A 111 -2.12 -7.30 13.92
CA ARG A 111 -2.05 -8.38 12.91
C ARG A 111 -3.36 -9.17 12.74
N LEU A 112 -4.24 -9.17 13.75
CA LEU A 112 -5.57 -9.78 13.67
C LEU A 112 -6.57 -8.89 12.90
N GLY A 113 -6.21 -7.63 12.66
CA GLY A 113 -7.10 -6.63 12.10
C GLY A 113 -7.89 -5.84 13.14
N ASP A 114 -7.61 -6.02 14.44
CA ASP A 114 -8.26 -5.23 15.49
C ASP A 114 -7.71 -3.81 15.50
N VAL A 115 -8.60 -2.83 15.46
CA VAL A 115 -8.24 -1.42 15.53
C VAL A 115 -7.85 -1.05 16.96
N LEU A 116 -6.60 -0.65 17.14
CA LEU A 116 -6.04 -0.21 18.43
C LEU A 116 -6.43 1.23 18.74
N GLY A 117 -6.58 2.04 17.70
CA GLY A 117 -6.98 3.43 17.83
C GLY A 117 -6.90 4.20 16.51
N SER A 118 -7.43 5.42 16.54
CA SER A 118 -7.31 6.39 15.48
C SER A 118 -7.05 7.78 16.04
N SER A 119 -6.37 8.63 15.27
CA SER A 119 -6.13 10.02 15.64
C SER A 119 -6.27 10.93 14.44
N ALA A 120 -6.61 12.20 14.69
CA ALA A 120 -6.69 13.24 13.68
C ALA A 120 -5.80 14.41 14.07
N THR A 121 -4.81 14.72 13.24
CA THR A 121 -3.79 15.73 13.51
C THR A 121 -3.62 16.70 12.34
N HIS A 122 -2.93 17.81 12.58
CA HIS A 122 -2.64 18.82 11.54
C HIS A 122 -1.44 18.45 10.66
N THR A 123 -0.61 17.50 11.08
CA THR A 123 0.65 17.15 10.42
C THR A 123 0.84 15.65 10.38
N VAL A 124 1.47 15.16 9.31
CA VAL A 124 1.82 13.73 9.16
C VAL A 124 2.73 13.26 10.29
N GLY A 125 3.72 14.07 10.68
CA GLY A 125 4.64 13.72 11.76
C GLY A 125 3.99 13.56 13.13
N ASN A 126 2.92 14.32 13.45
CA ASN A 126 2.17 14.08 14.68
C ASN A 126 1.37 12.78 14.58
N ALA A 127 0.75 12.52 13.43
CA ALA A 127 0.06 11.26 13.16
C ALA A 127 1.00 10.04 13.29
N ALA A 128 2.25 10.15 12.82
CA ALA A 128 3.26 9.10 12.97
C ALA A 128 3.67 8.86 14.43
N LYS A 129 3.71 9.91 15.26
CA LYS A 129 3.97 9.79 16.72
C LYS A 129 2.83 9.07 17.41
N ASP A 130 1.58 9.48 17.15
CA ASP A 130 0.40 8.83 17.72
C ASP A 130 0.36 7.34 17.32
N ALA A 131 0.70 7.01 16.07
CA ALA A 131 0.81 5.62 15.64
C ALA A 131 1.89 4.86 16.42
N CYS A 132 3.07 5.46 16.60
CA CYS A 132 4.16 4.86 17.37
C CYS A 132 3.72 4.53 18.81
N GLU A 133 3.04 5.46 19.47
CA GLU A 133 2.57 5.30 20.85
C GLU A 133 1.59 4.13 20.97
N LEU A 134 0.61 4.05 20.06
CA LEU A 134 -0.35 2.94 20.01
C LEU A 134 0.34 1.59 19.82
N ILE A 135 1.30 1.50 18.88
CA ILE A 135 2.01 0.26 18.57
C ILE A 135 2.89 -0.17 19.73
N VAL A 136 3.64 0.75 20.34
CA VAL A 136 4.54 0.43 21.45
C VAL A 136 3.75 0.02 22.69
N ALA A 137 2.62 0.69 22.96
CA ALA A 137 1.74 0.33 24.06
C ALA A 137 1.21 -1.10 23.88
N ASP A 138 0.66 -1.43 22.71
CA ASP A 138 0.13 -2.76 22.41
C ASP A 138 1.22 -3.84 22.43
N TRP A 139 2.36 -3.58 21.78
CA TRP A 139 3.48 -4.52 21.73
C TRP A 139 4.04 -4.84 23.12
N SER A 140 4.08 -3.85 24.02
CA SER A 140 4.55 -4.07 25.39
C SER A 140 3.64 -5.00 26.20
N GLN A 141 2.36 -5.10 25.84
CA GLN A 141 1.35 -5.89 26.55
C GLN A 141 1.14 -7.26 25.90
N HIS A 142 1.08 -7.31 24.57
CA HIS A 142 0.67 -8.49 23.82
C HIS A 142 1.80 -9.13 23.01
N GLY A 143 2.90 -8.40 22.74
CA GLY A 143 4.00 -8.88 21.90
C GLY A 143 3.55 -9.24 20.49
N ARG A 144 4.21 -10.22 19.88
CA ARG A 144 3.86 -10.72 18.54
C ARG A 144 2.59 -11.57 18.61
N VAL A 145 1.53 -11.09 17.99
CA VAL A 145 0.28 -11.86 17.83
C VAL A 145 0.39 -12.79 16.61
N ALA A 146 -0.09 -14.04 16.75
CA ALA A 146 -0.11 -15.00 15.65
C ALA A 146 -1.11 -14.57 14.56
N SER A 147 -0.75 -14.75 13.29
CA SER A 147 -1.63 -14.41 12.16
C SER A 147 -2.79 -15.42 12.08
N PRO A 148 -4.04 -14.99 11.83
CA PRO A 148 -5.17 -15.91 11.60
C PRO A 148 -4.97 -16.77 10.34
N ASP A 149 -4.34 -16.19 9.32
CA ASP A 149 -4.08 -16.83 8.02
C ASP A 149 -2.77 -17.63 7.97
N ALA A 150 -2.00 -17.65 9.06
CA ALA A 150 -0.83 -18.52 9.15
C ALA A 150 -1.31 -19.95 9.38
N ALA A 151 -1.53 -20.71 8.29
CA ALA A 151 -1.63 -22.15 8.38
C ALA A 151 -0.48 -22.66 9.26
N PRO A 152 -0.73 -23.52 10.27
CA PRO A 152 0.31 -23.97 11.16
C PRO A 152 1.42 -24.61 10.31
N ALA A 153 2.61 -24.02 10.35
CA ALA A 153 3.77 -24.61 9.71
C ALA A 153 3.90 -26.04 10.24
N PRO A 154 3.99 -27.07 9.37
CA PRO A 154 4.20 -28.42 9.84
C PRO A 154 5.47 -28.42 10.70
N ALA A 155 5.33 -28.91 11.94
CA ALA A 155 6.45 -29.09 12.85
C ALA A 155 7.58 -29.78 12.08
N SER A 156 8.73 -29.12 12.04
CA SER A 156 9.87 -29.51 11.24
C SER A 156 10.24 -30.97 11.52
N ALA A 157 9.97 -31.86 10.55
CA ALA A 157 10.64 -33.15 10.53
C ALA A 157 12.16 -32.91 10.43
N PRO A 158 13.02 -33.72 11.08
CA PRO A 158 14.46 -33.52 11.03
C PRO A 158 14.95 -33.62 9.58
N ALA A 159 15.74 -32.63 9.15
CA ALA A 159 16.34 -32.62 7.82
C ALA A 159 17.30 -33.80 7.61
N PRO A 160 17.22 -34.57 6.51
CA PRO A 160 18.31 -35.42 6.08
C PRO A 160 19.42 -34.61 5.39
N ALA A 161 20.67 -34.94 5.70
CA ALA A 161 21.90 -34.31 5.22
C ALA A 161 22.06 -34.34 3.68
N PRO A 162 22.90 -33.46 3.08
CA PRO A 162 22.90 -33.21 1.64
C PRO A 162 23.79 -34.21 0.87
N ALA A 163 23.29 -34.71 -0.26
CA ALA A 163 24.13 -35.33 -1.29
C ALA A 163 23.81 -34.70 -2.65
N ALA A 164 24.72 -33.85 -3.11
CA ALA A 164 24.73 -33.31 -4.45
C ALA A 164 25.00 -34.41 -5.48
N LYS A 165 24.19 -34.48 -6.56
CA LYS A 165 24.64 -34.94 -7.88
C LYS A 165 23.92 -34.15 -8.98
N LEU A 166 24.73 -33.44 -9.75
CA LEU A 166 24.41 -32.81 -11.03
C LEU A 166 24.10 -33.90 -12.09
N GLN A 167 23.04 -33.72 -12.89
CA GLN A 167 22.94 -34.35 -14.22
C GLN A 167 22.36 -33.36 -15.24
N THR A 168 23.30 -32.77 -15.98
CA THR A 168 23.41 -32.67 -17.44
C THR A 168 22.16 -32.66 -18.31
N VAL A 169 22.02 -31.52 -19.00
CA VAL A 169 21.28 -31.23 -20.23
C VAL A 169 21.48 -32.25 -21.37
N SER A 170 20.39 -32.70 -21.99
CA SER A 170 20.25 -32.84 -23.45
C SER A 170 18.91 -33.45 -23.84
N SER A 171 18.08 -32.68 -24.52
CA SER A 171 17.53 -33.05 -25.84
C SER A 171 16.63 -31.92 -26.35
N VAL A 172 17.20 -31.16 -27.27
CA VAL A 172 16.45 -30.33 -28.21
C VAL A 172 15.80 -31.30 -29.19
N GLN A 173 14.48 -31.25 -29.31
CA GLN A 173 13.79 -31.80 -30.47
C GLN A 173 12.79 -30.77 -30.96
N ALA A 174 13.24 -30.03 -31.97
CA ALA A 174 12.41 -29.19 -32.79
C ALA A 174 11.57 -30.08 -33.71
N GLN A 175 10.25 -29.88 -33.68
CA GLN A 175 9.40 -30.12 -34.85
C GLN A 175 8.50 -28.90 -35.02
N ASP A 176 8.88 -28.15 -36.05
CA ASP A 176 8.13 -27.12 -36.74
C ASP A 176 7.04 -27.80 -37.57
N ALA A 177 5.81 -27.28 -37.53
CA ALA A 177 4.97 -27.02 -38.71
C ALA A 177 3.49 -26.84 -38.31
N ALA A 178 3.04 -25.59 -38.49
CA ALA A 178 1.84 -25.22 -39.24
C ALA A 178 0.45 -25.58 -38.66
N GLN A 179 -0.25 -24.53 -38.20
CA GLN A 179 -1.44 -23.93 -38.86
C GLN A 179 -2.54 -23.50 -37.87
N ASP A 180 -2.76 -22.19 -37.90
CA ASP A 180 -4.06 -21.51 -37.92
C ASP A 180 -5.26 -22.28 -37.38
N GLN A 181 -5.73 -21.89 -36.19
CA GLN A 181 -7.17 -21.67 -35.99
C GLN A 181 -7.43 -20.42 -35.15
N VAL A 182 -8.20 -19.54 -35.77
CA VAL A 182 -8.73 -18.26 -35.31
C VAL A 182 -10.00 -18.50 -34.48
N ALA A 183 -10.19 -17.64 -33.47
CA ALA A 183 -11.44 -17.26 -32.77
C ALA A 183 -11.78 -17.98 -31.44
N PRO A 184 -12.55 -17.31 -30.54
CA PRO A 184 -12.53 -15.88 -30.21
C PRO A 184 -12.40 -15.60 -28.70
N ALA A 185 -11.90 -14.41 -28.40
CA ALA A 185 -11.97 -13.81 -27.06
C ALA A 185 -13.43 -13.74 -26.60
N SER A 186 -13.72 -14.42 -25.49
CA SER A 186 -15.00 -14.37 -24.81
C SER A 186 -14.99 -13.28 -23.75
N ALA A 187 -15.62 -12.16 -24.07
CA ALA A 187 -16.36 -11.31 -23.14
C ALA A 187 -17.48 -10.68 -23.99
N PRO A 188 -18.65 -10.27 -23.45
CA PRO A 188 -18.85 -9.80 -22.07
C PRO A 188 -20.23 -10.14 -21.43
N ALA A 189 -20.36 -9.96 -20.12
CA ALA A 189 -21.61 -9.60 -19.42
C ALA A 189 -21.24 -9.13 -17.99
N GLU A 190 -21.31 -7.83 -17.68
CA GLU A 190 -22.43 -7.18 -16.95
C GLU A 190 -22.42 -7.52 -15.43
N ASN A 191 -22.46 -6.63 -14.44
CA ASN A 191 -22.96 -5.26 -14.33
C ASN A 191 -22.41 -4.59 -13.05
N THR A 192 -21.59 -3.55 -13.17
CA THR A 192 -21.57 -2.39 -12.25
C THR A 192 -20.99 -1.18 -13.01
N SER A 193 -21.65 -0.76 -14.09
CA SER A 193 -21.31 0.52 -14.73
C SER A 193 -21.86 1.63 -13.85
N SER A 194 -21.01 2.22 -13.03
CA SER A 194 -21.34 3.44 -12.29
C SER A 194 -21.74 4.52 -13.29
N LEU A 195 -22.70 5.38 -12.92
CA LEU A 195 -23.16 6.50 -13.75
C LEU A 195 -21.99 7.39 -14.22
N GLY A 196 -20.89 7.42 -13.47
CA GLY A 196 -19.65 8.12 -13.84
C GLY A 196 -18.95 7.53 -15.07
N ASP A 197 -18.98 6.21 -15.26
CA ASP A 197 -18.31 5.54 -16.39
C ASP A 197 -19.09 5.74 -17.70
N ALA A 198 -20.43 5.77 -17.62
CA ALA A 198 -21.28 6.08 -18.76
C ALA A 198 -21.07 7.53 -19.25
N ALA A 199 -21.02 8.49 -18.33
CA ALA A 199 -20.77 9.90 -18.65
C ALA A 199 -19.38 10.10 -19.29
N LYS A 200 -18.36 9.39 -18.77
CA LYS A 200 -16.99 9.47 -19.30
C LYS A 200 -16.89 8.87 -20.71
N ARG A 201 -17.54 7.74 -20.98
CA ARG A 201 -17.60 7.14 -22.33
C ARG A 201 -18.32 8.04 -23.34
N GLN A 202 -19.41 8.68 -22.92
CA GLN A 202 -20.15 9.60 -23.79
C GLN A 202 -19.32 10.86 -24.12
N GLN A 203 -18.55 11.36 -23.16
CA GLN A 203 -17.65 12.49 -23.38
C GLN A 203 -16.47 12.13 -24.31
N GLN A 204 -15.93 10.91 -24.17
CA GLN A 204 -14.88 10.39 -25.06
C GLN A 204 -15.38 10.17 -26.49
N LEU A 205 -16.58 9.62 -26.67
CA LEU A 205 -17.20 9.46 -27.99
C LEU A 205 -17.41 10.81 -28.67
N LYS A 206 -17.90 11.81 -27.94
CA LYS A 206 -18.12 13.16 -28.47
C LYS A 206 -16.81 13.84 -28.87
N ALA A 207 -15.74 13.64 -28.10
CA ALA A 207 -14.41 14.15 -28.44
C ALA A 207 -13.84 13.45 -29.69
N CYS A 208 -14.04 12.13 -29.81
CA CYS A 208 -13.63 11.37 -30.99
C CYS A 208 -14.39 11.82 -32.25
N GLN A 209 -15.71 12.02 -32.15
CA GLN A 209 -16.53 12.50 -33.26
C GLN A 209 -16.13 13.91 -33.70
N ALA A 210 -15.69 14.77 -32.78
CA ALA A 210 -15.14 16.08 -33.11
C ALA A 210 -13.84 15.96 -33.93
N LEU A 211 -12.95 15.03 -33.58
CA LEU A 211 -11.74 14.75 -34.36
C LEU A 211 -12.05 14.13 -35.73
N ALA A 212 -13.03 13.22 -35.79
CA ALA A 212 -13.44 12.57 -37.04
C ALA A 212 -14.04 13.55 -38.06
N LYS A 213 -14.53 14.71 -37.60
CA LYS A 213 -15.03 15.77 -38.48
C LYS A 213 -13.93 16.38 -39.36
N ASP A 214 -12.71 16.46 -38.83
CA ASP A 214 -11.54 17.03 -39.52
C ASP A 214 -10.68 15.94 -40.16
N ASN A 215 -10.92 14.66 -39.84
CA ASN A 215 -10.23 13.52 -40.40
C ASN A 215 -11.19 12.33 -40.65
N PRO A 216 -11.68 12.14 -41.89
CA PRO A 216 -12.68 11.13 -42.20
C PRO A 216 -12.17 9.68 -42.10
N SER A 217 -10.88 9.47 -41.83
CA SER A 217 -10.31 8.13 -41.58
C SER A 217 -10.49 7.64 -40.14
N ILE A 218 -10.93 8.49 -39.22
CA ILE A 218 -11.14 8.14 -37.81
C ILE A 218 -12.55 7.58 -37.61
N VAL A 219 -12.65 6.34 -37.16
CA VAL A 219 -13.92 5.68 -36.81
C VAL A 219 -14.03 5.55 -35.29
N CYS A 220 -15.03 6.20 -34.71
CA CYS A 220 -15.31 6.16 -33.27
C CYS A 220 -16.28 5.02 -32.94
N LYS A 221 -15.89 4.12 -32.03
CA LYS A 221 -16.74 3.04 -31.49
C LYS A 221 -16.78 3.12 -29.96
#